data_AF-A0A0D0BT52-F1
#
_entry.id   AF-A0A0D0BT52-F1
#
_cell.length_a   1.000
_cell.length_b   1.000
_cell.length_c   1.000
_cell.angle_alpha   90.00
_cell.angle_beta   90.00
_cell.angle_gamma   90.00
#
_symmetry.space_group_name_H-M   'P 1'
#
loop_
_entity.id
_entity.type
_entity.pdbx_description
1 polymer ?
#
loop_
_entity_poly.entity_id
_entity_poly.type
_entity_poly.pdbx_seq_one_letter_code
_entity_poly.pdbx_strand_id
1 'polypeptide(L)'
;MTRIKDVMAHAWAESTRESYGSGLLVFHIFCDAKSIPDSDRAPASTQLIALFISSLAGQYSGGTVANYLQGIRTWHIMHCLIWSHNDTEIEALLKAAVTLAPTSSKRKPHEPYTVNVLNLMRDNLNLTDPAEAAVFACLTTTFWCMACIREFTVPRLDTFDPLLHVKPSNVMHQKDRQGLMVTNFHLPRTKSALLGKDVSWAQQLGPSDPQAAFQNHIAVNSPPVDGHLFAYRHKGGHRPSPSQNSPPPCPLLLRKQASSPSKGTVFVSAPPSNICFATSLSMSSRLKAGGPATLSLSTYAIMPRSWHRIYKHPLLSMRVSSGTLCPPYATN
;
A
#
# COMPACT_ATOMS: atom_id res chain seq x y z
N MET A 1 -4.27 -28.10 -19.45
CA MET A 1 -4.85 -26.75 -19.27
C MET A 1 -4.53 -26.11 -17.92
N THR A 2 -4.43 -26.86 -16.82
CA THR A 2 -4.05 -26.32 -15.50
C THR A 2 -2.70 -25.59 -15.50
N ARG A 3 -1.65 -26.22 -16.06
CA ARG A 3 -0.31 -25.60 -16.12
C ARG A 3 -0.26 -24.24 -16.82
N ILE A 4 -1.06 -24.04 -17.87
CA ILE A 4 -1.12 -22.74 -18.58
C ILE A 4 -1.67 -21.66 -17.65
N LYS A 5 -2.76 -21.96 -16.93
CA LYS A 5 -3.35 -21.04 -15.94
C LYS A 5 -2.38 -20.75 -14.80
N ASP A 6 -1.67 -21.77 -14.30
CA ASP A 6 -0.68 -21.60 -13.24
C ASP A 6 0.45 -20.66 -13.68
N VAL A 7 0.96 -20.84 -14.90
CA VAL A 7 1.99 -19.97 -15.48
C VAL A 7 1.46 -18.55 -15.70
N MET A 8 0.24 -18.41 -16.24
CA MET A 8 -0.38 -17.10 -16.45
C MET A 8 -0.65 -16.36 -15.14
N ALA A 9 -0.97 -17.07 -14.05
CA ALA A 9 -1.17 -16.46 -12.74
C ALA A 9 0.10 -15.75 -12.21
N HIS A 10 1.30 -16.18 -12.66
CA HIS A 10 2.56 -15.52 -12.35
C HIS A 10 2.79 -14.20 -13.10
N ALA A 11 1.95 -13.85 -14.08
CA ALA A 11 2.03 -12.55 -14.75
C ALA A 11 1.67 -11.37 -13.82
N TRP A 12 0.98 -11.63 -12.70
CA TRP A 12 0.57 -10.61 -11.74
C TRP A 12 1.06 -10.94 -10.31
N ALA A 13 1.53 -9.91 -9.61
CA ALA A 13 1.85 -10.03 -8.19
C ALA A 13 0.61 -10.41 -7.37
N GLU A 14 0.79 -11.09 -6.23
CA GLU A 14 -0.31 -11.52 -5.36
C GLU A 14 -1.23 -10.34 -4.98
N SER A 15 -0.67 -9.21 -4.58
CA SER A 15 -1.45 -8.01 -4.22
C SER A 15 -2.24 -7.43 -5.41
N THR A 16 -1.76 -7.61 -6.64
CA THR A 16 -2.51 -7.24 -7.85
C THR A 16 -3.65 -8.22 -8.09
N ARG A 17 -3.43 -9.53 -7.90
CA ARG A 17 -4.49 -10.55 -8.00
C ARG A 17 -5.59 -10.32 -6.97
N GLU A 18 -5.25 -10.01 -5.72
CA GLU A 18 -6.21 -9.63 -4.68
C GLU A 18 -7.03 -8.40 -5.09
N SER A 19 -6.34 -7.35 -5.56
CA SER A 19 -6.99 -6.12 -6.03
C SER A 19 -7.92 -6.37 -7.22
N TYR A 20 -7.52 -7.21 -8.17
CA TYR A 20 -8.34 -7.59 -9.32
C TYR A 20 -9.53 -8.46 -8.93
N GLY A 21 -9.36 -9.37 -7.96
CA GLY A 21 -10.43 -10.19 -7.41
C GLY A 21 -11.56 -9.34 -6.82
N SER A 22 -11.24 -8.22 -6.17
CA SER A 22 -12.27 -7.27 -5.70
C SER A 22 -13.07 -6.65 -6.83
N GLY A 23 -12.43 -6.31 -7.96
CA GLY A 23 -13.12 -5.79 -9.15
C GLY A 23 -14.03 -6.82 -9.80
N LEU A 24 -13.58 -8.06 -9.90
CA LEU A 24 -14.37 -9.17 -10.43
C LEU A 24 -15.60 -9.45 -9.56
N LEU A 25 -15.44 -9.40 -8.22
CA LEU A 25 -16.57 -9.51 -7.30
C LEU A 25 -17.62 -8.41 -7.54
N VAL A 26 -17.18 -7.16 -7.65
CA VAL A 26 -18.07 -6.02 -7.91
C VAL A 26 -18.79 -6.18 -9.26
N PHE A 27 -18.10 -6.70 -10.28
CA PHE A 27 -18.70 -7.01 -11.58
C PHE A 27 -19.83 -8.05 -11.47
N HIS A 28 -19.60 -9.17 -10.78
CA HIS A 28 -20.65 -10.18 -10.58
C HIS A 28 -21.84 -9.65 -9.79
N ILE A 29 -21.60 -8.87 -8.73
CA ILE A 29 -22.67 -8.21 -7.96
C ILE A 29 -23.48 -7.27 -8.87
N PHE A 30 -22.81 -6.52 -9.73
CA PHE A 30 -23.47 -5.67 -10.73
C PHE A 30 -24.30 -6.50 -11.72
N CYS A 31 -23.77 -7.61 -12.24
CA CYS A 31 -24.47 -8.51 -13.14
C CYS A 31 -25.71 -9.13 -12.47
N ASP A 32 -25.60 -9.57 -11.22
CA ASP A 32 -26.72 -10.09 -10.42
C ASP A 32 -27.81 -9.01 -10.27
N ALA A 33 -27.42 -7.78 -9.91
CA ALA A 33 -28.34 -6.66 -9.75
C ALA A 33 -29.05 -6.26 -11.05
N LYS A 34 -28.42 -6.51 -12.21
CA LYS A 34 -28.97 -6.28 -13.55
C LYS A 34 -29.64 -7.52 -14.15
N SER A 35 -29.73 -8.62 -13.39
CA SER A 35 -30.28 -9.89 -13.86
C SER A 35 -29.62 -10.41 -15.15
N ILE A 36 -28.31 -10.17 -15.31
CA ILE A 36 -27.53 -10.70 -16.43
C ILE A 36 -27.25 -12.18 -16.15
N PRO A 37 -27.67 -13.12 -17.02
CA PRO A 37 -27.45 -14.54 -16.82
C PRO A 37 -25.96 -14.87 -16.88
N ASP A 38 -25.52 -15.91 -16.16
CA ASP A 38 -24.10 -16.28 -16.07
C ASP A 38 -23.47 -16.56 -17.44
N SER A 39 -24.25 -17.07 -18.41
CA SER A 39 -23.82 -17.30 -19.80
C SER A 39 -23.36 -16.02 -20.52
N ASP A 40 -23.89 -14.87 -20.12
CA ASP A 40 -23.68 -13.60 -20.81
C ASP A 40 -22.62 -12.73 -20.11
N ARG A 41 -22.07 -13.23 -18.99
CA ARG A 41 -20.99 -12.56 -18.23
C ARG A 41 -19.62 -12.81 -18.84
N ALA A 42 -19.47 -13.89 -19.61
CA ALA A 42 -18.23 -14.34 -20.21
C ALA A 42 -18.48 -15.12 -21.53
N PRO A 43 -17.96 -14.64 -22.68
CA PRO A 43 -17.25 -13.38 -22.87
C PRO A 43 -18.17 -12.17 -22.62
N ALA A 44 -17.71 -11.22 -21.82
CA ALA A 44 -18.44 -9.97 -21.60
C ALA A 44 -18.54 -9.20 -22.92
N SER A 45 -19.72 -8.66 -23.24
CA SER A 45 -19.89 -7.80 -24.40
C SER A 45 -19.35 -6.39 -24.13
N THR A 46 -18.98 -5.65 -25.18
CA THR A 46 -18.57 -4.23 -25.04
C THR A 46 -19.65 -3.40 -24.37
N GLN A 47 -20.93 -3.66 -24.68
CA GLN A 47 -22.06 -2.98 -24.05
C GLN A 47 -22.16 -3.28 -22.54
N LEU A 48 -21.91 -4.52 -22.12
CA LEU A 48 -21.92 -4.90 -20.71
C LEU A 48 -20.79 -4.21 -19.94
N ILE A 49 -19.59 -4.18 -20.51
CA ILE A 49 -18.44 -3.46 -19.94
C ILE A 49 -18.71 -1.96 -19.86
N ALA A 50 -19.28 -1.37 -20.92
CA ALA A 50 -19.65 0.04 -20.93
C ALA A 50 -20.66 0.36 -19.83
N LEU A 51 -21.73 -0.44 -19.72
CA LEU A 51 -22.76 -0.28 -18.69
C LEU A 51 -22.17 -0.44 -17.28
N PHE A 52 -21.26 -1.39 -17.09
CA PHE A 52 -20.55 -1.57 -15.83
C PHE A 52 -19.74 -0.32 -15.46
N ILE A 53 -18.89 0.19 -16.36
CA ILE A 53 -18.08 1.40 -16.12
C ILE A 53 -18.98 2.61 -15.82
N SER A 54 -20.03 2.80 -16.62
CA SER A 54 -21.01 3.88 -16.43
C SER A 54 -21.71 3.79 -15.08
N SER A 55 -22.02 2.58 -14.60
CA SER A 55 -22.65 2.40 -13.28
C SER A 55 -21.76 2.82 -12.12
N LEU A 56 -20.43 2.72 -12.27
CA LEU A 56 -19.47 3.09 -11.23
C LEU A 56 -19.04 4.57 -11.29
N ALA A 57 -19.27 5.23 -12.43
CA ALA A 57 -18.94 6.63 -12.62
C ALA A 57 -19.68 7.51 -11.58
N GLY A 58 -18.96 8.45 -10.96
CA GLY A 58 -19.49 9.30 -9.90
C GLY A 58 -19.62 8.64 -8.51
N GLN A 59 -19.48 7.32 -8.41
CA GLN A 59 -19.47 6.60 -7.13
C GLN A 59 -18.06 6.27 -6.67
N TYR A 60 -17.19 5.90 -7.61
CA TYR A 60 -15.80 5.51 -7.35
C TYR A 60 -14.80 6.48 -7.97
N SER A 61 -13.56 6.47 -7.47
CA SER A 61 -12.47 7.18 -8.14
C SER A 61 -12.18 6.51 -9.48
N GLY A 62 -11.79 7.29 -10.50
CA GLY A 62 -11.50 6.74 -11.82
C GLY A 62 -10.40 5.67 -11.81
N GLY A 63 -9.41 5.79 -10.92
CA GLY A 63 -8.39 4.75 -10.72
C GLY A 63 -8.96 3.43 -10.20
N THR A 64 -9.98 3.47 -9.35
CA THR A 64 -10.67 2.27 -8.86
C THR A 64 -11.44 1.59 -9.99
N VAL A 65 -12.19 2.37 -10.77
CA VAL A 65 -12.96 1.86 -11.92
C VAL A 65 -12.05 1.20 -12.95
N ALA A 66 -10.92 1.85 -13.28
CA ALA A 66 -9.91 1.28 -14.16
C ALA A 66 -9.34 -0.03 -13.59
N ASN A 67 -9.02 -0.09 -12.30
CA ASN A 67 -8.51 -1.30 -11.65
C ASN A 67 -9.53 -2.45 -11.69
N TYR A 68 -10.82 -2.16 -11.50
CA TYR A 68 -11.87 -3.18 -11.61
C TYR A 68 -11.99 -3.73 -13.02
N LEU A 69 -11.95 -2.85 -14.03
CA LEU A 69 -11.94 -3.27 -15.42
C LEU A 69 -10.75 -4.18 -15.74
N GLN A 70 -9.56 -3.86 -15.22
CA GLN A 70 -8.40 -4.73 -15.39
C GLN A 70 -8.60 -6.10 -14.74
N GLY A 71 -9.29 -6.18 -13.60
CA GLY A 71 -9.65 -7.46 -13.00
C GLY A 71 -10.55 -8.31 -13.90
N ILE A 72 -11.55 -7.70 -14.54
CA ILE A 72 -12.43 -8.39 -15.49
C ILE A 72 -11.62 -8.84 -16.73
N ARG A 73 -10.76 -7.97 -17.27
CA ARG A 73 -9.88 -8.29 -18.40
C ARG A 73 -8.95 -9.48 -18.08
N THR A 74 -8.29 -9.43 -16.93
CA THR A 74 -7.41 -10.51 -16.46
C THR A 74 -8.16 -11.82 -16.30
N TRP A 75 -9.39 -11.78 -15.76
CA TRP A 75 -10.24 -12.97 -15.67
C TRP A 75 -10.53 -13.57 -17.05
N HIS A 76 -10.90 -12.76 -18.05
CA HIS A 76 -11.12 -13.24 -19.42
C HIS A 76 -9.86 -13.89 -20.01
N ILE A 77 -8.71 -13.23 -19.86
CA ILE A 77 -7.41 -13.72 -20.35
C ILE A 77 -7.05 -15.07 -19.69
N MET A 78 -7.14 -15.19 -18.36
CA MET A 78 -6.83 -16.43 -17.63
C MET A 78 -7.73 -17.61 -18.01
N HIS A 79 -8.96 -17.33 -18.45
CA HIS A 79 -9.91 -18.34 -18.90
C HIS A 79 -9.90 -18.57 -20.41
N CYS A 80 -8.96 -17.96 -21.14
CA CYS A 80 -8.84 -18.03 -22.59
C CYS A 80 -10.13 -17.57 -23.30
N LEU A 81 -10.83 -16.61 -22.72
CA LEU A 81 -12.01 -15.99 -23.30
C LEU A 81 -11.61 -14.82 -24.19
N ILE A 82 -12.40 -14.57 -25.24
CA ILE A 82 -12.18 -13.45 -26.14
C ILE A 82 -12.34 -12.14 -25.38
N TRP A 83 -11.37 -11.24 -25.53
CA TRP A 83 -11.41 -9.86 -25.01
C TRP A 83 -11.21 -8.89 -26.17
N SER A 84 -12.28 -8.67 -26.94
CA SER A 84 -12.29 -7.80 -28.11
C SER A 84 -13.27 -6.65 -27.88
N HIS A 85 -12.77 -5.53 -27.38
CA HIS A 85 -13.56 -4.33 -27.11
C HIS A 85 -13.05 -3.14 -27.91
N ASN A 86 -13.89 -2.13 -28.04
CA ASN A 86 -13.49 -0.86 -28.59
C ASN A 86 -12.69 -0.07 -27.53
N ASP A 87 -11.36 -0.09 -27.64
CA ASP A 87 -10.47 0.57 -26.69
C ASP A 87 -10.77 2.08 -26.60
N THR A 88 -11.12 2.73 -27.70
CA THR A 88 -11.44 4.18 -27.71
C THR A 88 -12.72 4.50 -26.91
N GLU A 89 -13.72 3.62 -26.97
CA GLU A 89 -14.96 3.75 -26.20
C GLU A 89 -14.69 3.55 -24.71
N ILE A 90 -13.92 2.52 -24.36
CA ILE A 90 -13.52 2.24 -22.98
C ILE A 90 -12.70 3.41 -22.40
N GLU A 91 -11.74 3.94 -23.15
CA GLU A 91 -10.95 5.10 -22.73
C GLU A 91 -11.81 6.34 -22.50
N ALA A 92 -12.77 6.60 -23.38
CA ALA A 92 -13.71 7.71 -23.21
C ALA A 92 -14.55 7.54 -21.94
N LEU A 93 -15.05 6.33 -21.66
CA LEU A 93 -15.81 6.03 -20.45
C LEU A 93 -14.97 6.15 -19.17
N LEU A 94 -13.72 5.68 -19.19
CA LEU A 94 -12.80 5.84 -18.06
C LEU A 94 -12.48 7.31 -17.81
N LYS A 95 -12.28 8.12 -18.86
CA LYS A 95 -12.09 9.57 -18.77
C LYS A 95 -13.34 10.26 -18.20
N ALA A 96 -14.52 9.83 -18.62
CA ALA A 96 -15.78 10.30 -18.06
C ALA A 96 -15.88 9.95 -16.56
N ALA A 97 -15.52 8.72 -16.17
CA ALA A 97 -15.51 8.29 -14.77
C ALA A 97 -14.56 9.11 -13.89
N VAL A 98 -13.36 9.47 -14.40
CA VAL A 98 -12.42 10.38 -13.71
C VAL A 98 -13.01 11.79 -13.53
N THR A 99 -13.72 12.28 -14.56
CA THR A 99 -14.32 13.62 -14.56
C THR A 99 -15.50 13.69 -13.60
N LEU A 100 -16.34 12.65 -13.58
CA LEU A 100 -17.52 12.54 -12.71
C LEU A 100 -17.16 12.14 -11.27
N ALA A 101 -15.95 11.64 -11.01
CA ALA A 101 -15.52 11.21 -9.69
C ALA A 101 -15.73 12.34 -8.65
N PRO A 102 -16.35 12.03 -7.50
CA PRO A 102 -16.73 13.06 -6.54
C PRO A 102 -15.47 13.73 -6.00
N THR A 103 -15.54 15.03 -5.69
CA THR A 103 -14.40 15.78 -5.15
C THR A 103 -13.89 15.18 -3.84
N SER A 104 -14.77 14.55 -3.05
CA SER A 104 -14.42 13.79 -1.84
C SER A 104 -13.53 12.57 -2.11
N SER A 105 -13.54 12.01 -3.32
CA SER A 105 -12.66 10.90 -3.71
C SER A 105 -11.23 11.35 -4.05
N LYS A 106 -11.03 12.65 -4.31
CA LYS A 106 -9.72 13.23 -4.62
C LYS A 106 -9.05 13.65 -3.31
N ARG A 107 -7.97 12.97 -2.95
CA ARG A 107 -7.13 13.38 -1.81
C ARG A 107 -6.41 14.68 -2.18
N LYS A 108 -6.38 15.64 -1.25
CA LYS A 108 -5.52 16.81 -1.38
C LYS A 108 -4.06 16.35 -1.51
N PRO A 109 -3.24 17.00 -2.35
CA PRO A 109 -1.80 16.76 -2.33
C PRO A 109 -1.27 16.86 -0.90
N HIS A 110 -0.48 15.88 -0.49
CA HIS A 110 0.18 15.91 0.80
C HIS A 110 1.41 16.81 0.71
N GLU A 111 1.64 17.61 1.75
CA GLU A 111 2.90 18.35 1.88
C GLU A 111 4.07 17.36 1.96
N PRO A 112 5.22 17.67 1.33
CA PRO A 112 6.40 16.83 1.43
C PRO A 112 6.86 16.66 2.88
N TYR A 113 7.40 15.48 3.20
CA TYR A 113 8.17 15.33 4.43
C TYR A 113 9.42 16.20 4.33
N THR A 114 9.70 16.97 5.39
CA THR A 114 10.87 17.84 5.47
C THR A 114 11.78 17.43 6.62
N VAL A 115 13.03 17.88 6.60
CA VAL A 115 13.97 17.65 7.71
C VAL A 115 13.42 18.24 9.04
N ASN A 116 12.69 19.36 8.98
CA ASN A 116 12.05 19.94 10.15
C ASN A 116 10.99 19.01 10.76
N VAL A 117 10.23 18.30 9.91
CA VAL A 117 9.29 17.28 10.37
C VAL A 117 10.01 16.12 11.05
N LEU A 118 11.13 15.66 10.48
CA LEU A 118 11.94 14.61 11.11
C LEU A 118 12.52 15.04 12.46
N ASN A 119 13.01 16.28 12.56
CA ASN A 119 13.52 16.83 13.81
C ASN A 119 12.39 16.90 14.86
N LEU A 120 11.21 17.38 14.50
CA LEU A 120 10.05 17.39 15.39
C LEU A 120 9.69 15.97 15.86
N MET A 121 9.72 14.99 14.96
CA MET A 121 9.47 13.59 15.34
C MET A 121 10.53 13.08 16.30
N ARG A 122 11.82 13.36 16.07
CA ARG A 122 12.91 13.00 16.96
C ARG A 122 12.69 13.54 18.37
N ASP A 123 12.33 14.82 18.49
CA ASP A 123 12.15 15.49 19.78
C ASP A 123 10.99 14.89 20.61
N ASN A 124 10.09 14.16 19.95
CA ASN A 124 8.96 13.48 20.60
C ASN A 124 9.17 11.96 20.78
N LEU A 125 10.32 11.41 20.38
CA LEU A 125 10.65 9.99 20.52
C LEU A 125 11.73 9.79 21.59
N ASN A 126 11.53 8.78 22.44
CA ASN A 126 12.55 8.28 23.35
C ASN A 126 13.48 7.29 22.64
N LEU A 127 14.61 7.77 22.14
CA LEU A 127 15.59 6.95 21.43
C LEU A 127 16.35 5.93 22.32
N THR A 128 16.06 5.89 23.62
CA THR A 128 16.51 4.79 24.50
C THR A 128 15.52 3.62 24.52
N ASP A 129 14.26 3.85 24.11
CA ASP A 129 13.30 2.76 23.93
C ASP A 129 13.66 1.96 22.65
N PRO A 130 13.78 0.63 22.76
CA PRO A 130 14.07 -0.26 21.62
C PRO A 130 13.20 -0.04 20.39
N ALA A 131 11.88 0.10 20.56
CA ALA A 131 10.95 0.20 19.45
C ALA A 131 11.02 1.57 18.80
N GLU A 132 11.04 2.65 19.59
CA GLU A 132 11.12 4.01 19.08
C GLU A 132 12.45 4.30 18.39
N ALA A 133 13.56 3.77 18.90
CA ALA A 133 14.87 3.84 18.25
C ALA A 133 14.86 3.19 16.86
N ALA A 134 14.26 1.99 16.73
CA ALA A 134 14.14 1.28 15.47
C ALA A 134 13.23 2.01 14.46
N VAL A 135 12.11 2.58 14.95
CA VAL A 135 11.19 3.38 14.14
C VAL A 135 11.89 4.62 13.60
N PHE A 136 12.62 5.36 14.45
CA PHE A 136 13.32 6.57 14.02
C PHE A 136 14.42 6.26 13.02
N ALA A 137 15.22 5.22 13.25
CA ALA A 137 16.26 4.79 12.31
C ALA A 137 15.69 4.32 10.96
N CYS A 138 14.55 3.60 10.98
CA CYS A 138 13.84 3.20 9.75
C CYS A 138 13.33 4.41 8.98
N LEU A 139 12.76 5.40 9.68
CA LEU A 139 12.21 6.60 9.09
C LEU A 139 13.30 7.44 8.41
N THR A 140 14.40 7.74 9.12
CA THR A 140 15.51 8.52 8.56
C THR A 140 16.18 7.80 7.41
N THR A 141 16.40 6.48 7.52
CA THR A 141 16.94 5.66 6.42
C THR A 141 16.04 5.74 5.19
N THR A 142 14.74 5.54 5.35
CA THR A 142 13.78 5.59 4.24
C THR A 142 13.77 6.97 3.57
N PHE A 143 13.76 8.04 4.37
CA PHE A 143 13.75 9.42 3.89
C PHE A 143 15.00 9.74 3.06
N TRP A 144 16.20 9.48 3.60
CA TRP A 144 17.45 9.84 2.95
C TRP A 144 17.84 8.91 1.80
N CYS A 145 17.37 7.66 1.80
CA CYS A 145 17.47 6.78 0.63
C CYS A 145 16.45 7.09 -0.48
N MET A 146 15.47 7.98 -0.23
CA MET A 146 14.30 8.16 -1.09
C MET A 146 13.58 6.83 -1.40
N ALA A 147 13.54 5.95 -0.40
CA ALA A 147 13.01 4.61 -0.52
C ALA A 147 11.51 4.58 -0.19
N CYS A 148 10.83 3.55 -0.66
CA CYS A 148 9.48 3.27 -0.18
C CYS A 148 9.55 2.67 1.23
N ILE A 149 8.72 3.12 2.18
CA ILE A 149 8.72 2.58 3.55
C ILE A 149 8.52 1.06 3.61
N ARG A 150 7.81 0.50 2.63
CA ARG A 150 7.57 -0.96 2.49
C ARG A 150 8.84 -1.73 2.11
N GLU A 151 9.90 -1.07 1.65
CA GLU A 151 11.19 -1.71 1.36
C GLU A 151 11.98 -2.00 2.65
N PHE A 152 11.69 -1.26 3.73
CA PHE A 152 12.37 -1.36 5.03
C PHE A 152 11.47 -1.86 6.17
N THR A 153 10.21 -2.22 5.88
CA THR A 153 9.24 -2.69 6.87
C THR A 153 8.52 -3.94 6.40
N VAL A 154 7.96 -4.69 7.34
CA VAL A 154 7.13 -5.88 7.06
C VAL A 154 5.64 -5.58 7.24
N PRO A 155 4.74 -6.24 6.50
CA PRO A 155 3.30 -6.09 6.70
C PRO A 155 2.84 -6.53 8.10
N ARG A 156 3.39 -7.64 8.61
CA ARG A 156 3.08 -8.23 9.92
C ARG A 156 4.36 -8.70 10.61
N LEU A 157 4.27 -8.90 11.92
CA LEU A 157 5.42 -9.31 12.74
C LEU A 157 5.95 -10.72 12.40
N ASP A 158 5.11 -11.57 11.82
CA ASP A 158 5.39 -12.97 11.47
C ASP A 158 5.76 -13.17 10.00
N THR A 159 5.79 -12.11 9.19
CA THR A 159 6.02 -12.20 7.73
C THR A 159 7.46 -11.87 7.32
N PHE A 160 8.39 -11.78 8.26
CA PHE A 160 9.80 -11.60 7.90
C PHE A 160 10.31 -12.83 7.14
N ASP A 161 11.01 -12.56 6.04
CA ASP A 161 11.64 -13.55 5.18
C ASP A 161 12.99 -12.96 4.75
N PRO A 162 14.12 -13.59 5.10
CA PRO A 162 15.47 -13.09 4.79
C PRO A 162 15.79 -13.06 3.29
N LEU A 163 15.00 -13.73 2.44
CA LEU A 163 15.14 -13.68 0.97
C LEU A 163 14.38 -12.51 0.35
N LEU A 164 13.41 -11.94 1.06
CA LEU A 164 12.55 -10.86 0.56
C LEU A 164 12.81 -9.52 1.24
N HIS A 165 13.33 -9.54 2.46
CA HIS A 165 13.45 -8.36 3.31
C HIS A 165 14.91 -8.09 3.67
N VAL A 166 15.22 -6.81 3.81
CA VAL A 166 16.57 -6.32 4.15
C VAL A 166 16.98 -6.73 5.57
N LYS A 167 18.25 -7.12 5.68
CA LYS A 167 18.88 -7.63 6.91
C LYS A 167 20.11 -6.79 7.28
N PRO A 168 20.61 -6.87 8.52
CA PRO A 168 21.89 -6.24 8.88
C PRO A 168 23.06 -6.68 8.00
N SER A 169 23.10 -7.96 7.59
CA SER A 169 24.10 -8.48 6.64
C SER A 169 24.05 -7.87 5.24
N ASN A 170 22.97 -7.16 4.88
CA ASN A 170 22.83 -6.47 3.61
C ASN A 170 23.31 -5.02 3.63
N VAL A 171 23.85 -4.55 4.76
CA VAL A 171 24.37 -3.19 4.90
C VAL A 171 25.86 -3.17 4.61
N MET A 172 26.29 -2.28 3.72
CA MET A 172 27.68 -2.11 3.33
C MET A 172 28.09 -0.65 3.45
N HIS A 173 29.35 -0.39 3.77
CA HIS A 173 29.93 0.94 3.68
C HIS A 173 30.76 1.00 2.41
N GLN A 174 30.46 1.97 1.56
CA GLN A 174 31.11 2.12 0.26
C GLN A 174 31.56 3.57 0.09
N LYS A 175 32.51 3.79 -0.82
CA LYS A 175 32.83 5.13 -1.31
C LYS A 175 32.04 5.40 -2.58
N ASP A 176 31.44 6.58 -2.68
CA ASP A 176 30.85 7.04 -3.94
C ASP A 176 31.94 7.38 -4.97
N ARG A 177 31.53 7.88 -6.14
CA ARG A 177 32.46 8.24 -7.23
C ARG A 177 33.40 9.39 -6.84
N GLN A 178 33.05 10.15 -5.82
CA GLN A 178 33.79 11.29 -5.28
C GLN A 178 34.65 10.89 -4.07
N GLY A 179 34.64 9.62 -3.68
CA GLY A 179 35.39 9.11 -2.53
C GLY A 179 34.74 9.35 -1.18
N LEU A 180 33.50 9.86 -1.15
CA LEU A 180 32.74 10.12 0.07
C LEU A 180 32.12 8.81 0.59
N MET A 181 32.13 8.65 1.91
CA MET A 181 31.54 7.47 2.54
C MET A 181 30.02 7.51 2.48
N VAL A 182 29.43 6.40 2.02
CA VAL A 182 27.99 6.18 1.98
C VAL A 182 27.66 4.85 2.63
N THR A 183 26.50 4.80 3.27
CA THR A 183 25.91 3.56 3.79
C THR A 183 24.94 3.04 2.75
N ASN A 184 25.22 1.85 2.23
CA ASN A 184 24.48 1.17 1.19
C ASN A 184 23.67 0.01 1.79
N PHE A 185 22.43 -0.13 1.31
CA PHE A 185 21.50 -1.19 1.68
C PHE A 185 21.13 -1.97 0.44
N HIS A 186 21.52 -3.24 0.38
CA HIS A 186 21.06 -4.14 -0.66
C HIS A 186 19.66 -4.65 -0.32
N LEU A 187 18.65 -4.19 -1.06
CA LEU A 187 17.28 -4.66 -0.93
C LEU A 187 17.14 -5.95 -1.74
N PRO A 188 16.83 -7.11 -1.12
CA PRO A 188 16.79 -8.39 -1.85
C PRO A 188 15.73 -8.43 -2.96
N ARG A 189 14.59 -7.77 -2.74
CA ARG A 189 13.50 -7.72 -3.71
C ARG A 189 12.64 -6.47 -3.52
N THR A 190 12.29 -5.82 -4.63
CA THR A 190 11.29 -4.75 -4.66
C THR A 190 10.23 -5.04 -5.72
N LYS A 191 9.17 -4.22 -5.76
CA LYS A 191 8.12 -4.34 -6.78
C LYS A 191 8.66 -4.22 -8.20
N SER A 192 9.66 -3.36 -8.41
CA SER A 192 10.24 -3.04 -9.73
C SER A 192 11.59 -3.72 -9.99
N ALA A 193 12.23 -4.29 -8.97
CA ALA A 193 13.51 -4.98 -9.10
C ALA A 193 13.44 -6.35 -8.40
N LEU A 194 13.21 -7.39 -9.21
CA LEU A 194 13.08 -8.77 -8.73
C LEU A 194 14.41 -9.41 -8.33
N LEU A 195 15.52 -8.89 -8.86
CA LEU A 195 16.90 -9.34 -8.59
C LEU A 195 17.60 -8.47 -7.54
N GLY A 196 16.83 -7.70 -6.80
CA GLY A 196 17.32 -6.76 -5.81
C GLY A 196 17.69 -5.39 -6.38
N LYS A 197 17.91 -4.45 -5.47
CA LYS A 197 18.27 -3.05 -5.76
C LYS A 197 19.07 -2.50 -4.59
N ASP A 198 20.07 -1.70 -4.91
CA ASP A 198 20.79 -0.93 -3.90
C ASP A 198 20.17 0.44 -3.69
N VAL A 199 20.06 0.84 -2.43
CA VAL A 199 19.74 2.20 -2.01
C VAL A 199 20.78 2.65 -1.00
N SER A 200 21.08 3.94 -0.95
CA SER A 200 22.13 4.46 -0.06
C SER A 200 21.78 5.83 0.45
N TRP A 201 22.33 6.18 1.61
CA TRP A 201 22.38 7.55 2.09
C TRP A 201 23.82 7.92 2.47
N ALA A 202 24.11 9.21 2.46
CA ALA A 202 25.34 9.78 2.98
C ALA A 202 25.06 10.37 4.37
N GLN A 203 26.09 10.43 5.22
CA GLN A 203 25.98 11.06 6.54
C GLN A 203 25.49 12.51 6.40
N GLN A 204 24.59 12.92 7.28
CA GLN A 204 24.06 14.28 7.35
C GLN A 204 24.50 14.96 8.64
N LEU A 205 24.21 16.25 8.77
CA LEU A 205 24.43 17.01 9.99
C LEU A 205 23.11 17.23 10.73
N GLY A 206 23.16 17.17 12.06
CA GLY A 206 22.06 17.55 12.93
C GLY A 206 21.20 16.38 13.45
N PRO A 207 19.99 16.69 13.97
CA PRO A 207 19.22 15.72 14.73
C PRO A 207 18.69 14.55 13.89
N SER A 208 18.41 14.80 12.61
CA SER A 208 17.86 13.79 11.69
C SER A 208 18.93 13.11 10.84
N ASP A 209 20.17 13.09 11.31
CA ASP A 209 21.26 12.35 10.66
C ASP A 209 20.96 10.84 10.63
N PRO A 210 20.86 10.22 9.43
CA PRO A 210 20.56 8.80 9.32
C PRO A 210 21.70 7.93 9.87
N GLN A 211 22.96 8.40 9.84
CA GLN A 211 24.09 7.65 10.39
C GLN A 211 23.98 7.52 11.91
N ALA A 212 23.80 8.63 12.62
CA ALA A 212 23.63 8.64 14.07
C ALA A 212 22.38 7.85 14.49
N ALA A 213 21.25 8.02 13.79
CA ALA A 213 20.01 7.29 14.08
C ALA A 213 20.20 5.77 13.90
N PHE A 214 20.85 5.35 12.82
CA PHE A 214 21.14 3.94 12.54
C PHE A 214 22.09 3.34 13.58
N GLN A 215 23.18 4.04 13.93
CA GLN A 215 24.11 3.57 14.96
C GLN A 215 23.44 3.43 16.33
N ASN A 216 22.58 4.38 16.71
CA ASN A 216 21.80 4.27 17.95
C ASN A 216 20.91 3.02 17.95
N HIS A 217 20.21 2.75 16.83
CA HIS A 217 19.41 1.54 16.69
C HIS A 217 20.25 0.26 16.84
N ILE A 218 21.41 0.17 16.20
CA ILE A 218 22.30 -0.99 16.34
C ILE A 218 22.77 -1.16 17.79
N ALA A 219 23.10 -0.07 18.49
CA ALA A 219 23.55 -0.11 19.87
C ALA A 219 22.43 -0.54 20.85
N VAL A 220 21.22 0.00 20.69
CA VAL A 220 20.08 -0.30 21.57
C VAL A 220 19.52 -1.71 21.30
N ASN A 221 19.39 -2.07 20.02
CA ASN A 221 18.65 -3.27 19.63
C ASN A 221 19.52 -4.47 19.28
N SER A 222 20.73 -4.25 18.75
CA SER A 222 21.63 -5.31 18.27
C SER A 222 20.87 -6.39 17.46
N PRO A 223 20.26 -6.01 16.31
CA PRO A 223 19.44 -6.94 15.54
C PRO A 223 20.28 -8.14 15.05
N PRO A 224 19.71 -9.36 14.98
CA PRO A 224 20.41 -10.52 14.45
C PRO A 224 20.87 -10.31 13.00
N VAL A 225 22.04 -10.84 12.64
CA VAL A 225 22.67 -10.65 11.31
C VAL A 225 21.75 -11.07 10.15
N ASP A 226 20.96 -12.13 10.35
CA ASP A 226 19.95 -12.61 9.40
C ASP A 226 18.51 -12.24 9.77
N GLY A 227 18.34 -11.39 10.78
CA GLY A 227 17.05 -10.84 11.18
C GLY A 227 16.66 -9.62 10.35
N HIS A 228 15.48 -9.06 10.63
CA HIS A 228 15.04 -7.81 10.00
C HIS A 228 15.95 -6.65 10.41
N LEU A 229 16.35 -5.80 9.47
CA LEU A 229 17.28 -4.69 9.70
C LEU A 229 16.86 -3.79 10.87
N PHE A 230 15.59 -3.38 10.90
CA PHE A 230 15.00 -2.57 11.97
C PHE A 230 14.28 -3.42 13.02
N ALA A 231 14.80 -4.61 13.34
CA ALA A 231 14.23 -5.41 14.41
C ALA A 231 14.57 -4.81 15.78
N TYR A 232 13.59 -4.70 16.67
CA TYR A 232 13.76 -4.16 18.01
C TYR A 232 13.61 -5.23 19.09
N ARG A 233 14.23 -4.99 20.25
CA ARG A 233 14.18 -5.91 21.39
C ARG A 233 12.82 -5.85 22.08
N HIS A 234 12.22 -7.01 22.33
CA HIS A 234 10.95 -7.12 23.03
C HIS A 234 10.82 -8.49 23.72
N LYS A 235 10.61 -8.48 25.05
CA LYS A 235 10.38 -9.68 25.90
C LYS A 235 11.40 -10.82 25.65
N GLY A 236 12.68 -10.48 25.60
CA GLY A 236 13.77 -11.47 25.46
C GLY A 236 14.08 -11.93 24.04
N GLY A 237 13.39 -11.41 23.02
CA GLY A 237 13.70 -11.67 21.61
C GLY A 237 13.64 -10.40 20.76
N HIS A 238 13.70 -10.56 19.44
CA HIS A 238 13.58 -9.46 18.48
C HIS A 238 12.26 -9.52 17.73
N ARG A 239 11.69 -8.35 17.43
CA ARG A 239 10.50 -8.21 16.59
C ARG A 239 10.82 -7.30 15.41
N PRO A 240 10.39 -7.64 14.18
CA PRO A 240 10.59 -6.75 13.04
C PRO A 240 9.71 -5.51 13.19
N SER A 241 10.09 -4.41 12.53
CA SER A 241 9.29 -3.19 12.52
C SER A 241 8.11 -3.33 11.53
N PRO A 242 6.85 -3.36 12.00
CA PRO A 242 5.71 -3.52 11.12
C PRO A 242 5.31 -2.18 10.50
N SER A 243 4.84 -2.22 9.26
CA SER A 243 4.39 -1.05 8.50
C SER A 243 3.32 -0.20 9.23
N GLN A 244 2.54 -0.80 10.14
CA GLN A 244 1.50 -0.11 10.92
C GLN A 244 2.02 0.68 12.13
N ASN A 245 3.25 0.45 12.58
CA ASN A 245 3.88 1.18 13.69
C ASN A 245 4.68 2.40 13.22
N SER A 246 4.64 2.71 11.92
CA SER A 246 5.17 3.97 11.38
C SER A 246 4.43 5.15 12.03
N PRO A 247 5.11 6.24 12.43
CA PRO A 247 4.43 7.37 13.05
C PRO A 247 3.31 7.88 12.14
N PRO A 248 2.14 8.25 12.70
CA PRO A 248 1.03 8.71 11.91
C PRO A 248 1.44 9.94 11.09
N PRO A 249 0.87 10.16 9.90
CA PRO A 249 1.13 11.37 9.13
C PRO A 249 0.86 12.62 9.97
N CYS A 250 1.68 13.67 9.75
CA CYS A 250 1.72 14.94 10.48
C CYS A 250 0.39 15.57 10.90
N PRO A 251 -0.74 15.46 10.17
CA PRO A 251 -2.00 16.06 10.64
C PRO A 251 -2.45 15.57 12.02
N LEU A 252 -2.06 14.36 12.44
CA LEU A 252 -2.42 13.78 13.74
C LEU A 252 -1.49 14.22 14.88
N LEU A 253 -0.20 14.43 14.60
CA LEU A 253 0.77 14.94 15.57
C LEU A 253 0.54 16.43 15.89
N LEU A 254 0.24 17.25 14.86
CA LEU A 254 -0.10 18.67 15.04
C LEU A 254 -1.46 18.86 15.74
N ARG A 255 -2.46 18.00 15.50
CA ARG A 255 -3.75 18.04 16.22
C ARG A 255 -3.62 17.74 17.71
N LYS A 256 -2.70 16.83 18.09
CA LYS A 256 -2.39 16.58 19.50
C LYS A 256 -1.73 17.79 20.16
N GLN A 257 -0.88 18.53 19.46
CA GLN A 257 -0.27 19.75 19.98
C GLN A 257 -1.26 20.93 20.08
N ALA A 258 -2.18 21.06 19.12
CA ALA A 258 -3.19 22.12 19.12
C ALA A 258 -4.34 21.93 20.15
N SER A 259 -4.43 20.78 20.80
CA SER A 259 -5.44 20.49 21.84
C SER A 259 -4.94 20.71 23.27
N SER A 260 -3.68 21.13 23.44
CA SER A 260 -3.10 21.57 24.72
C SER A 260 -3.13 23.10 24.80
N PRO A 261 -3.81 23.72 25.78
CA PRO A 261 -3.87 25.18 25.88
C PRO A 261 -2.61 25.71 26.57
N SER A 262 -1.56 26.00 25.81
CA SER A 262 -0.47 26.87 26.28
C SER A 262 -0.64 28.26 25.68
N LYS A 263 -1.04 29.20 26.53
CA LYS A 263 -1.06 30.64 26.25
C LYS A 263 0.35 31.08 25.86
N GLY A 264 0.51 31.62 24.65
CA GLY A 264 1.78 32.15 24.19
C GLY A 264 1.64 32.73 22.79
N THR A 265 1.35 34.02 22.72
CA THR A 265 1.39 34.80 21.48
C THR A 265 2.81 34.82 20.95
N VAL A 266 3.08 34.12 19.85
CA VAL A 266 4.32 34.28 19.10
C VAL A 266 3.97 34.87 17.74
N PHE A 267 4.32 36.15 17.58
CA PHE A 267 4.38 36.82 16.29
C PHE A 267 5.46 36.16 15.45
N VAL A 268 5.11 35.64 14.27
CA VAL A 268 6.07 35.26 13.25
C VAL A 268 6.05 36.33 12.17
N SER A 269 7.11 37.14 12.14
CA SER A 269 7.40 38.12 11.10
C SER A 269 7.79 37.42 9.79
N ALA A 270 7.15 37.80 8.70
CA ALA A 270 7.48 37.36 7.34
C ALA A 270 8.77 38.04 6.81
N PRO A 271 9.65 37.33 6.09
CA PRO A 271 10.66 37.95 5.23
C PRO A 271 10.07 38.31 3.84
N PRO A 272 10.70 39.24 3.11
CA PRO A 272 10.08 39.94 2.00
C PRO A 272 10.03 39.13 0.70
N SER A 273 9.04 39.51 -0.10
CA SER A 273 8.70 39.10 -1.46
C SER A 273 9.88 38.97 -2.43
N ASN A 274 9.85 37.94 -3.27
CA ASN A 274 9.82 38.09 -4.73
C ASN A 274 9.53 36.74 -5.39
N ILE A 275 8.40 36.68 -6.10
CA ILE A 275 8.08 35.91 -7.32
C ILE A 275 6.55 35.79 -7.37
N CYS A 276 5.97 36.57 -8.29
CA CYS A 276 4.55 36.57 -8.61
C CYS A 276 4.14 35.23 -9.25
N PHE A 277 3.10 34.59 -8.73
CA PHE A 277 2.17 33.83 -9.55
C PHE A 277 0.74 34.25 -9.19
N ALA A 278 0.02 34.66 -10.23
CA ALA A 278 -1.29 35.27 -10.15
C ALA A 278 -2.32 34.36 -9.48
N THR A 279 -2.95 34.88 -8.44
CA THR A 279 -4.20 34.39 -7.87
C THR A 279 -5.34 34.70 -8.85
N SER A 280 -6.12 33.70 -9.27
CA SER A 280 -7.51 33.96 -9.66
C SER A 280 -8.42 33.57 -8.50
N LEU A 281 -8.98 34.60 -7.86
CA LEU A 281 -10.16 34.46 -7.03
C LEU A 281 -11.36 34.24 -7.96
N SER A 282 -12.17 33.24 -7.65
CA SER A 282 -13.60 33.27 -7.98
C SER A 282 -14.38 32.98 -6.71
N MET A 283 -15.02 34.03 -6.21
CA MET A 283 -16.11 33.92 -5.24
C MET A 283 -17.39 33.52 -5.98
N SER A 284 -18.11 32.53 -5.46
CA SER A 284 -19.56 32.52 -5.61
C SER A 284 -20.24 31.89 -4.40
N SER A 285 -21.49 32.30 -4.22
CA SER A 285 -22.18 32.59 -2.97
C SER A 285 -22.91 31.40 -2.33
N ARG A 286 -23.15 31.53 -1.02
CA ARG A 286 -24.06 30.70 -0.22
C ARG A 286 -25.51 30.89 -0.64
N LEU A 287 -26.28 29.80 -0.66
CA LEU A 287 -27.69 29.75 -0.25
C LEU A 287 -27.96 28.45 0.54
N LYS A 288 -28.75 28.57 1.61
CA LYS A 288 -29.08 27.57 2.66
C LYS A 288 -30.33 26.73 2.32
N ALA A 289 -30.38 25.48 2.77
CA ALA A 289 -31.52 24.79 3.43
C ALA A 289 -31.08 23.34 3.79
N GLY A 290 -31.10 22.88 5.04
CA GLY A 290 -32.25 22.23 5.72
C GLY A 290 -32.09 20.69 5.69
N GLY A 291 -31.74 20.03 6.82
CA GLY A 291 -31.51 18.57 6.92
C GLY A 291 -32.79 17.73 7.15
N PRO A 292 -32.76 16.49 7.70
CA PRO A 292 -31.65 15.52 7.84
C PRO A 292 -32.02 14.10 7.30
N ALA A 293 -31.02 13.24 7.06
CA ALA A 293 -31.15 11.77 7.25
C ALA A 293 -29.76 11.12 7.19
N THR A 294 -29.21 10.84 8.36
CA THR A 294 -28.01 10.02 8.58
C THR A 294 -28.30 8.56 8.25
N LEU A 295 -27.70 8.04 7.18
CA LEU A 295 -27.45 6.60 7.03
C LEU A 295 -26.04 6.32 7.54
N SER A 296 -25.99 5.85 8.78
CA SER A 296 -24.82 5.21 9.37
C SER A 296 -24.53 3.91 8.62
N LEU A 297 -23.44 3.86 7.85
CA LEU A 297 -22.82 2.60 7.44
C LEU A 297 -21.53 2.44 8.25
N SER A 298 -21.67 1.74 9.37
CA SER A 298 -20.55 1.09 10.05
C SER A 298 -20.11 -0.08 9.18
N THR A 299 -19.13 0.14 8.30
CA THR A 299 -18.49 -0.94 7.53
C THR A 299 -17.35 -1.51 8.35
N TYR A 300 -17.67 -2.38 9.32
CA TYR A 300 -16.77 -3.49 9.61
C TYR A 300 -16.97 -4.51 8.50
N ALA A 301 -16.09 -4.49 7.50
CA ALA A 301 -15.99 -5.57 6.53
C ALA A 301 -15.36 -6.78 7.23
N ILE A 302 -16.19 -7.54 7.95
CA ILE A 302 -15.94 -8.95 8.19
C ILE A 302 -15.97 -9.60 6.82
N MET A 303 -14.81 -10.08 6.36
CA MET A 303 -14.66 -10.87 5.13
C MET A 303 -15.75 -11.95 5.06
N PRO A 304 -16.66 -11.93 4.08
CA PRO A 304 -17.54 -13.05 3.83
C PRO A 304 -16.76 -14.17 3.14
N ARG A 305 -17.09 -15.40 3.52
CA ARG A 305 -16.61 -16.70 2.98
C ARG A 305 -16.95 -16.91 1.48
N SER A 306 -16.55 -16.01 0.58
CA SER A 306 -16.94 -16.05 -0.84
C SER A 306 -15.96 -16.83 -1.73
N TRP A 307 -14.76 -17.18 -1.26
CA TRP A 307 -13.83 -18.03 -2.03
C TRP A 307 -14.25 -19.51 -2.09
N HIS A 308 -15.04 -20.01 -1.13
CA HIS A 308 -15.46 -21.41 -1.09
C HIS A 308 -16.76 -21.72 -1.86
N ARG A 309 -17.53 -20.70 -2.26
CA ARG A 309 -18.84 -20.92 -2.93
C ARG A 309 -18.75 -21.00 -4.45
N ILE A 310 -17.71 -20.42 -5.05
CA ILE A 310 -17.52 -20.43 -6.52
C ILE A 310 -17.11 -21.83 -7.05
N TYR A 311 -16.67 -22.75 -6.17
CA TYR A 311 -16.19 -24.08 -6.54
C TYR A 311 -17.12 -25.26 -6.18
N LYS A 312 -18.39 -25.03 -5.82
CA LYS A 312 -19.37 -26.11 -5.56
C LYS A 312 -20.58 -26.02 -6.49
N HIS A 313 -20.40 -26.34 -7.78
CA HIS A 313 -21.49 -26.72 -8.68
C HIS A 313 -21.04 -27.91 -9.54
N PRO A 314 -21.90 -28.91 -9.86
CA PRO A 314 -21.46 -30.28 -10.20
C PRO A 314 -20.82 -30.46 -11.59
N LEU A 315 -20.50 -29.39 -12.32
CA LEU A 315 -19.79 -29.48 -13.61
C LEU A 315 -18.29 -29.12 -13.52
N LEU A 316 -17.79 -28.86 -12.31
CA LEU A 316 -16.36 -28.66 -12.01
C LEU A 316 -15.96 -29.52 -10.81
N SER A 317 -15.46 -30.73 -11.05
CA SER A 317 -14.88 -31.60 -10.02
C SER A 317 -13.41 -31.89 -10.34
N MET A 318 -12.51 -31.30 -9.55
CA MET A 318 -11.21 -31.91 -9.26
C MET A 318 -11.23 -32.34 -7.80
N ARG A 319 -11.14 -33.65 -7.56
CA ARG A 319 -10.94 -34.24 -6.22
C ARG A 319 -9.66 -33.69 -5.62
N VAL A 320 -9.74 -33.17 -4.40
CA VAL A 320 -8.60 -33.07 -3.49
C VAL A 320 -8.47 -34.43 -2.82
N SER A 321 -7.42 -35.18 -3.15
CA SER A 321 -7.04 -36.37 -2.39
C SER A 321 -6.50 -35.91 -1.04
N SER A 322 -7.21 -36.27 0.03
CA SER A 322 -6.71 -36.21 1.40
C SER A 322 -5.88 -37.47 1.64
N GLY A 323 -4.56 -37.30 1.69
CA GLY A 323 -3.66 -38.36 2.13
C GLY A 323 -3.87 -38.65 3.62
N THR A 324 -4.41 -39.83 3.89
CA THR A 324 -4.76 -40.38 5.20
C THR A 324 -3.50 -40.97 5.88
N LEU A 325 -3.41 -40.82 7.20
CA LEU A 325 -2.44 -41.54 8.05
C LEU A 325 -2.94 -42.97 8.36
N CYS A 326 -2.11 -43.97 8.00
CA CYS A 326 -2.00 -45.38 8.44
C CYS A 326 -3.21 -46.34 8.32
N PRO A 327 -2.99 -47.67 8.17
CA PRO A 327 -3.15 -48.58 9.32
C PRO A 327 -2.24 -49.86 9.25
N PRO A 328 -2.52 -51.01 9.90
CA PRO A 328 -1.59 -51.72 10.79
C PRO A 328 -1.05 -53.05 10.20
N TYR A 329 -0.01 -53.63 10.78
CA TYR A 329 0.20 -55.08 10.75
C TYR A 329 0.81 -55.55 12.08
N ALA A 330 0.10 -56.48 12.72
CA ALA A 330 0.60 -57.36 13.77
C ALA A 330 0.37 -58.82 13.31
N THR A 331 1.31 -59.68 13.72
CA THR A 331 1.36 -61.17 13.69
C THR A 331 1.39 -61.88 12.34
N ASN A 332 2.56 -62.43 12.00
CA ASN A 332 2.98 -63.78 12.44
C ASN A 332 4.44 -63.76 12.86
#